data_AF-A0A961JLM8-F1
#
_entry.id   AF-A0A961JLM8-F1
#
_cell.length_a   1.000
_cell.length_b   1.000
_cell.length_c   1.000
_cell.angle_alpha   90.00
_cell.angle_beta   90.00
_cell.angle_gamma   90.00
#
_symmetry.space_group_name_H-M   'P 1'
#
loop_
_entity.id
_entity.type
_entity.pdbx_description
1 polymer ?
#
loop_
_entity_poly.entity_id
_entity_poly.type
_entity_poly.pdbx_seq_one_letter_code
_entity_poly.pdbx_strand_id
1 'polypeptide(L)'
;MITRDCFSLVPTDFNPAKQTLRLGVEPRVIRLCPGLLDRQLFFHGLVGKKGAPVVIEPHQRGWIDVGQRPDPRAVREDFIFLHLKECRHVAIRDLHLANAWPTCILLDKCEDITIEGCHFRAGKEAIYAKNSRRLLVRGCQWTQDTSPGHDLWHRIDWVEAHGGEGGNDTFAYFNGAFLGGKSLESVCVERNVIRDAYNGIRLKGEGKEPRNNDVTIAGNTFLRIRDNPIEPERYAFNWHIYHNEIIDAHGWLSFDGVGGGYIYVYGNLGRFVTRQGSRTSPQHTMGRVLKLSFETCNPMHRPGEVTPTLPWYVFNNSFFLRCPLIGGAACSVDEPDLFGIGPDITNHLTFANNVFEWCEAGEHDDYTATWIELVRNFRKRPEDGVVFDGSLSNRWDYFEAVSDRYGWEENGQWAEGKLFEDGPGGDLRLRVGSPGLESAMPLTIRGPDKVYGIVTANGRIDRGAWQGDSLVRIAPAAAV
;
A
#
# COMPACT_ATOMS: atom_id res chain seq x y z
N MET A 1 9.81 20.26 31.57
CA MET A 1 9.08 20.88 32.70
C MET A 1 7.60 20.70 32.38
N ILE A 2 6.92 19.73 33.00
CA ILE A 2 5.50 19.47 32.73
C ILE A 2 4.71 20.45 33.59
N THR A 3 4.25 21.55 33.01
CA THR A 3 3.37 22.48 33.73
C THR A 3 2.03 21.79 33.99
N ARG A 4 1.49 21.95 35.21
CA ARG A 4 0.20 21.38 35.64
C ARG A 4 -0.98 21.76 34.73
N ASP A 5 -0.80 22.75 33.87
CA ASP A 5 -1.80 23.23 32.91
C ASP A 5 -1.85 22.40 31.60
N CYS A 6 -0.99 21.40 31.43
CA CYS A 6 -0.86 20.62 30.18
C CYS A 6 -1.88 19.48 30.00
N PHE A 7 -2.72 19.21 31.01
CA PHE A 7 -3.88 18.34 30.88
C PHE A 7 -5.08 19.10 31.45
N SER A 8 -6.14 19.33 30.68
CA SER A 8 -7.44 19.76 31.23
C SER A 8 -8.18 18.61 31.94
N LEU A 9 -7.42 17.63 32.46
CA LEU A 9 -7.91 16.47 33.18
C LEU A 9 -7.14 16.43 34.48
N VAL A 10 -7.86 16.69 35.58
CA VAL A 10 -7.32 16.59 36.94
C VAL A 10 -6.77 15.16 37.10
N PRO A 11 -5.44 14.96 37.19
CA PRO A 11 -4.88 13.63 37.34
C PRO A 11 -5.23 13.13 38.73
N THR A 12 -5.97 12.03 38.85
CA THR A 12 -6.26 11.42 40.15
C THR A 12 -5.07 10.62 40.67
N ASP A 13 -4.24 10.05 39.78
CA ASP A 13 -3.06 9.26 40.16
C ASP A 13 -1.98 9.28 39.06
N PHE A 14 -1.02 10.20 39.14
CA PHE A 14 0.23 10.10 38.39
C PHE A 14 1.20 9.20 39.17
N ASN A 15 1.59 8.05 38.60
CA ASN A 15 2.61 7.18 39.20
C ASN A 15 3.99 7.46 38.56
N PRO A 16 4.92 8.14 39.26
CA PRO A 16 6.23 8.48 38.71
C PRO A 16 7.09 7.26 38.38
N ALA A 17 6.89 6.13 39.07
CA ALA A 17 7.69 4.92 38.91
C ALA A 17 7.26 4.06 37.70
N LYS A 18 6.02 4.23 37.22
CA LYS A 18 5.49 3.51 36.04
C LYS A 18 5.31 4.40 34.81
N GLN A 19 5.58 5.70 34.93
CA GLN A 19 5.40 6.71 33.86
C GLN A 19 4.04 6.61 33.16
N THR A 20 2.99 6.23 33.90
CA THR A 20 1.65 6.00 33.37
C THR A 20 0.70 7.07 33.90
N LEU A 21 0.00 7.76 33.00
CA LEU A 21 -1.14 8.60 33.36
C LEU A 21 -2.40 7.70 33.39
N ARG A 22 -2.98 7.46 34.57
CA ARG A 22 -4.29 6.82 34.68
C ARG A 22 -5.34 7.89 34.95
N LEU A 23 -6.35 7.95 34.09
CA LEU A 23 -7.45 8.91 34.20
C LEU A 23 -8.56 8.27 35.07
N GLY A 24 -8.83 8.83 36.26
CA GLY A 24 -9.82 8.31 37.22
C GLY A 24 -11.28 8.63 36.90
N VAL A 25 -11.54 9.42 35.86
CA VAL A 25 -12.87 9.69 35.27
C VAL A 25 -12.68 9.63 33.76
N GLU A 26 -13.52 8.88 33.04
CA GLU A 26 -13.43 8.74 31.57
C GLU A 26 -13.57 10.13 30.90
N PRO A 27 -12.47 10.73 30.42
CA PRO A 27 -12.55 11.99 29.69
C PRO A 27 -13.33 11.75 28.41
N ARG A 28 -14.23 12.65 28.05
CA ARG A 28 -14.72 12.68 26.67
C ARG A 28 -13.69 13.23 25.70
N VAL A 29 -12.79 14.09 26.18
CA VAL A 29 -11.77 14.76 25.37
C VAL A 29 -10.44 14.84 26.12
N ILE A 30 -9.35 14.50 25.45
CA ILE A 30 -7.97 14.59 25.89
C ILE A 30 -7.26 15.55 24.92
N ARG A 31 -6.73 16.66 25.44
CA ARG A 31 -6.07 17.68 24.60
C ARG A 31 -4.56 17.67 24.77
N LEU A 32 -3.84 17.68 23.65
CA LEU A 32 -2.38 17.72 23.63
C LEU A 32 -1.89 19.09 23.15
N CYS A 33 -1.04 19.75 23.93
CA CYS A 33 -0.44 21.02 23.54
C CYS A 33 0.71 20.82 22.55
N PRO A 34 0.87 21.70 21.54
CA PRO A 34 2.05 21.69 20.69
C PRO A 34 3.32 22.05 21.46
N GLY A 35 4.46 21.72 20.90
CA GLY A 35 5.78 21.88 21.50
C GLY A 35 6.49 20.54 21.72
N LEU A 36 7.57 20.58 22.50
CA LEU A 36 8.33 19.38 22.83
C LEU A 36 7.56 18.52 23.84
N LEU A 37 7.22 17.29 23.45
CA LEU A 37 6.66 16.27 24.31
C LEU A 37 7.42 14.96 24.11
N ASP A 38 8.55 14.85 24.79
CA ASP A 38 9.55 13.79 24.65
C ASP A 38 9.22 12.49 25.40
N ARG A 39 7.93 12.28 25.73
CA ARG A 39 7.50 11.17 26.57
C ARG A 39 6.36 10.39 25.93
N GLN A 40 6.40 9.08 26.16
CA GLN A 40 5.30 8.19 25.82
C GLN A 40 4.04 8.55 26.62
N LEU A 41 2.90 8.58 25.93
CA LEU A 41 1.57 8.62 26.49
C LEU A 41 0.93 7.24 26.37
N PHE A 42 0.71 6.59 27.50
CA PHE A 42 0.10 5.27 27.57
C PHE A 42 -1.35 5.35 28.05
N PHE A 43 -2.28 4.92 27.20
CA PHE A 43 -3.70 4.81 27.48
C PHE A 43 -4.10 3.35 27.51
N HIS A 44 -4.70 2.92 28.61
CA HIS A 44 -5.14 1.54 28.79
C HIS A 44 -6.60 1.48 29.19
N GLY A 45 -7.39 0.66 28.50
CA GLY A 45 -8.80 0.44 28.85
C GLY A 45 -9.67 1.68 28.65
N LEU A 46 -9.28 2.62 27.78
CA LEU A 46 -10.07 3.81 27.48
C LEU A 46 -11.29 3.41 26.65
N VAL A 47 -12.50 3.68 27.14
CA VAL A 47 -13.75 3.28 26.50
C VAL A 47 -14.65 4.48 26.27
N GLY A 48 -14.93 4.78 25.00
CA GLY A 48 -16.01 5.70 24.60
C GLY A 48 -17.33 4.97 24.32
N LYS A 49 -18.25 5.64 23.65
CA LYS A 49 -19.49 5.02 23.14
C LYS A 49 -19.55 5.14 21.62
N LYS A 50 -20.27 4.22 20.96
CA LYS A 50 -20.61 4.38 19.53
C LYS A 50 -21.35 5.72 19.34
N GLY A 51 -20.85 6.56 18.44
CA GLY A 51 -21.37 7.92 18.21
C GLY A 51 -20.95 8.99 19.24
N ALA A 52 -20.27 8.60 20.32
CA ALA A 52 -19.69 9.50 21.31
C ALA A 52 -18.34 8.94 21.81
N PRO A 53 -17.31 8.91 20.94
CA PRO A 53 -16.02 8.35 21.29
C PRO A 53 -15.29 9.23 22.32
N VAL A 54 -14.27 8.68 22.97
CA VAL A 54 -13.24 9.53 23.60
C VAL A 54 -12.39 10.14 22.50
N VAL A 55 -12.18 11.45 22.54
CA VAL A 55 -11.43 12.18 21.51
C VAL A 55 -10.06 12.58 22.05
N ILE A 56 -9.00 12.26 21.32
CA ILE A 56 -7.64 12.79 21.53
C ILE A 56 -7.40 13.81 20.41
N GLU A 57 -7.23 15.08 20.77
CA GLU A 57 -7.16 16.20 19.82
C GLU A 57 -6.10 17.23 20.23
N PRO A 58 -5.64 18.13 19.33
CA PRO A 58 -4.76 19.21 19.73
C PRO A 58 -5.49 20.21 20.63
N HIS A 59 -4.80 20.78 21.63
CA HIS A 59 -5.31 21.94 22.38
C HIS A 59 -5.42 23.18 21.50
N GLN A 60 -4.44 23.34 20.61
CA GLN A 60 -4.36 24.39 19.60
C GLN A 60 -3.53 23.88 18.41
N ARG A 61 -3.70 24.48 17.23
CA ARG A 61 -2.97 24.08 16.03
C ARG A 61 -1.46 24.26 16.23
N GLY A 62 -0.69 23.22 15.95
CA GLY A 62 0.76 23.26 16.03
C GLY A 62 1.36 21.85 16.08
N TRP A 63 2.67 21.76 15.85
CA TRP A 63 3.39 20.49 15.92
C TRP A 63 3.69 20.09 17.36
N ILE A 64 3.45 18.82 17.67
CA ILE A 64 4.00 18.13 18.82
C ILE A 64 5.28 17.44 18.33
N ASP A 65 6.42 17.94 18.79
CA ASP A 65 7.73 17.36 18.50
C ASP A 65 8.07 16.38 19.62
N VAL A 66 8.29 15.11 19.29
CA VAL A 66 8.61 14.08 20.28
C VAL A 66 10.11 13.98 20.52
N GLY A 67 10.93 14.64 19.69
CA GLY A 67 12.38 14.77 19.90
C GLY A 67 13.19 13.48 19.76
N GLN A 68 12.57 12.36 19.34
CA GLN A 68 13.29 11.12 19.07
C GLN A 68 14.03 11.22 17.74
N ARG A 69 15.12 10.45 17.63
CA ARG A 69 15.97 10.40 16.44
C ARG A 69 15.89 9.00 15.81
N PRO A 70 16.10 8.89 14.49
CA PRO A 70 16.19 7.58 13.85
C PRO A 70 17.40 6.82 14.41
N ASP A 71 17.19 5.55 14.72
CA ASP A 71 18.23 4.59 15.07
C ASP A 71 18.04 3.35 14.18
N PRO A 72 19.01 2.99 13.32
CA PRO A 72 18.87 1.83 12.44
C PRO A 72 18.69 0.49 13.18
N ARG A 73 19.09 0.42 14.46
CA ARG A 73 18.95 -0.77 15.29
C ARG A 73 17.63 -0.81 16.07
N ALA A 74 16.90 0.31 16.13
CA ALA A 74 15.66 0.36 16.89
C ALA A 74 14.56 -0.47 16.21
N VAL A 75 13.92 -1.32 17.01
CA VAL A 75 12.71 -2.04 16.63
C VAL A 75 11.48 -1.21 16.99
N ARG A 76 10.37 -1.47 16.30
CA ARG A 76 9.15 -0.64 16.39
C ARG A 76 8.59 -0.47 17.81
N GLU A 77 8.85 -1.40 18.72
CA GLU A 77 8.40 -1.34 20.12
C GLU A 77 9.36 -0.59 21.07
N ASP A 78 10.57 -0.19 20.65
CA ASP A 78 11.56 0.43 21.55
C ASP A 78 11.11 1.78 22.10
N PHE A 79 10.38 2.56 21.28
CA PHE A 79 9.68 3.76 21.73
C PHE A 79 8.37 3.93 20.96
N ILE A 80 7.33 4.31 21.68
CA ILE A 80 6.00 4.59 21.14
C ILE A 80 5.52 5.90 21.73
N PHE A 81 5.15 6.87 20.91
CA PHE A 81 4.64 8.13 21.44
C PHE A 81 3.21 7.98 22.01
N LEU A 82 2.21 7.62 21.19
CA LEU A 82 0.84 7.33 21.66
C LEU A 82 0.62 5.82 21.67
N HIS A 83 0.50 5.22 22.85
CA HIS A 83 0.22 3.80 22.99
C HIS A 83 -1.16 3.59 23.57
N LEU A 84 -2.10 3.11 22.75
CA LEU A 84 -3.44 2.72 23.16
C LEU A 84 -3.48 1.20 23.26
N LYS A 85 -3.86 0.69 24.43
CA LYS A 85 -3.97 -0.75 24.69
C LYS A 85 -5.34 -1.10 25.26
N GLU A 86 -6.03 -2.03 24.60
CA GLU A 86 -7.36 -2.50 25.01
C GLU A 86 -8.38 -1.35 25.10
N CYS A 87 -8.24 -0.36 24.21
CA CYS A 87 -9.15 0.78 24.09
C CYS A 87 -10.29 0.52 23.11
N ARG A 88 -11.47 1.11 23.35
CA ARG A 88 -12.63 1.02 22.47
C ARG A 88 -13.28 2.37 22.22
N HIS A 89 -13.77 2.62 21.01
CA HIS A 89 -14.50 3.85 20.66
C HIS A 89 -13.65 5.10 20.96
N VAL A 90 -12.46 5.16 20.38
CA VAL A 90 -11.53 6.30 20.52
C VAL A 90 -11.30 6.94 19.16
N ALA A 91 -11.30 8.26 19.12
CA ALA A 91 -10.95 9.04 17.95
C ALA A 91 -9.69 9.86 18.22
N ILE A 92 -8.68 9.76 17.35
CA ILE A 92 -7.48 10.60 17.35
C ILE A 92 -7.64 11.56 16.17
N ARG A 93 -7.69 12.87 16.44
CA ARG A 93 -8.06 13.88 15.45
C ARG A 93 -7.07 15.02 15.37
N ASP A 94 -6.76 15.42 14.14
CA ASP A 94 -6.08 16.68 13.81
C ASP A 94 -4.73 16.89 14.53
N LEU A 95 -4.09 15.81 14.98
CA LEU A 95 -2.78 15.86 15.62
C LEU A 95 -1.68 16.04 14.58
N HIS A 96 -0.74 16.94 14.85
CA HIS A 96 0.45 17.12 14.05
C HIS A 96 1.65 16.60 14.85
N LEU A 97 2.19 15.44 14.47
CA LEU A 97 3.24 14.73 15.21
C LEU A 97 4.53 14.67 14.41
N ALA A 98 5.64 15.07 15.02
CA ALA A 98 6.96 15.01 14.40
C ALA A 98 7.96 14.23 15.27
N ASN A 99 8.93 13.59 14.62
CA ASN A 99 10.11 13.00 15.25
C ASN A 99 9.75 11.95 16.34
N ALA A 100 8.70 11.17 16.12
CA ALA A 100 8.34 10.04 16.98
C ALA A 100 8.91 8.74 16.41
N TRP A 101 10.24 8.60 16.49
CA TRP A 101 10.95 7.37 16.16
C TRP A 101 10.93 6.39 17.34
N PRO A 102 10.75 5.08 17.09
CA PRO A 102 10.33 4.47 15.83
C PRO A 102 8.82 4.58 15.57
N THR A 103 7.95 4.54 16.58
CA THR A 103 6.49 4.46 16.36
C THR A 103 5.75 5.69 16.88
N CYS A 104 4.96 6.36 16.03
CA CYS A 104 4.12 7.48 16.48
C CYS A 104 2.90 6.99 17.27
N ILE A 105 2.12 6.06 16.70
CA ILE A 105 0.91 5.53 17.33
C ILE A 105 0.94 4.01 17.34
N LEU A 106 0.78 3.39 18.51
CA LEU A 106 0.53 1.96 18.68
C LEU A 106 -0.90 1.71 19.12
N LEU A 107 -1.59 0.84 18.38
CA LEU A 107 -2.87 0.25 18.77
C LEU A 107 -2.67 -1.24 19.11
N ASP A 108 -2.89 -1.63 20.36
CA ASP A 108 -2.74 -3.03 20.82
C ASP A 108 -4.07 -3.54 21.37
N LYS A 109 -4.69 -4.51 20.68
CA LYS A 109 -6.01 -5.06 21.03
C LYS A 109 -7.12 -4.00 21.13
N CYS A 110 -7.08 -3.03 20.23
CA CYS A 110 -8.06 -1.96 20.19
C CYS A 110 -9.25 -2.29 19.26
N GLU A 111 -10.35 -1.59 19.48
CA GLU A 111 -11.59 -1.82 18.73
C GLU A 111 -12.33 -0.50 18.47
N ASP A 112 -12.87 -0.30 17.26
CA ASP A 112 -13.58 0.95 16.91
C ASP A 112 -12.69 2.20 17.14
N ILE A 113 -11.55 2.23 16.48
CA ILE A 113 -10.61 3.36 16.54
C ILE A 113 -10.70 4.16 15.24
N THR A 114 -10.80 5.48 15.36
CA THR A 114 -10.70 6.41 14.23
C THR A 114 -9.44 7.26 14.37
N ILE A 115 -8.64 7.36 13.31
CA ILE A 115 -7.52 8.30 13.19
C ILE A 115 -7.84 9.17 11.98
N GLU A 116 -8.00 10.47 12.21
CA GLU A 116 -8.57 11.39 11.22
C GLU A 116 -7.84 12.73 11.19
N GLY A 117 -7.52 13.21 9.99
CA GLY A 117 -6.93 14.56 9.82
C GLY A 117 -5.53 14.71 10.43
N CYS A 118 -4.87 13.62 10.82
CA CYS A 118 -3.57 13.66 11.47
C CYS A 118 -2.43 13.87 10.47
N HIS A 119 -1.42 14.65 10.86
CA HIS A 119 -0.24 14.95 10.08
C HIS A 119 1.00 14.39 10.78
N PHE A 120 1.77 13.56 10.08
CA PHE A 120 2.94 12.88 10.61
C PHE A 120 4.18 13.30 9.83
N ARG A 121 5.28 13.54 10.54
CA ARG A 121 6.61 13.76 9.96
C ARG A 121 7.63 12.87 10.65
N ALA A 122 8.45 12.20 9.84
CA ALA A 122 9.40 11.20 10.30
C ALA A 122 8.71 10.01 10.98
N GLY A 123 9.49 9.17 11.66
CA GLY A 123 9.05 7.92 12.29
C GLY A 123 9.25 6.70 11.38
N LYS A 124 9.49 5.54 11.97
CA LYS A 124 9.52 4.26 11.24
C LYS A 124 8.11 3.83 10.89
N GLU A 125 7.20 3.95 11.87
CA GLU A 125 5.77 3.70 11.72
C GLU A 125 5.00 4.97 12.09
N ALA A 126 4.14 5.47 11.20
CA ALA A 126 3.16 6.49 11.61
C ALA A 126 2.09 5.86 12.50
N ILE A 127 1.58 4.70 12.10
CA ILE A 127 0.59 3.93 12.85
C ILE A 127 1.01 2.47 12.78
N TYR A 128 1.15 1.83 13.95
CA TYR A 128 1.28 0.39 14.06
C TYR A 128 0.10 -0.19 14.84
N ALA A 129 -0.55 -1.21 14.30
CA ALA A 129 -1.68 -1.85 14.95
C ALA A 129 -1.49 -3.36 15.06
N LYS A 130 -1.85 -3.95 16.21
CA LYS A 130 -1.83 -5.40 16.39
C LYS A 130 -3.06 -5.92 17.10
N ASN A 131 -3.56 -7.07 16.65
CA ASN A 131 -4.71 -7.76 17.23
C ASN A 131 -5.95 -6.85 17.39
N SER A 132 -6.11 -5.88 16.49
CA SER A 132 -7.10 -4.81 16.59
C SER A 132 -8.11 -4.92 15.45
N ARG A 133 -9.32 -4.38 15.64
CA ARG A 133 -10.39 -4.46 14.63
C ARG A 133 -11.21 -3.19 14.52
N ARG A 134 -11.88 -3.01 13.37
CA ARG A 134 -12.73 -1.85 13.08
C ARG A 134 -11.93 -0.55 13.22
N LEU A 135 -10.91 -0.45 12.38
CA LEU A 135 -10.01 0.71 12.32
C LEU A 135 -10.39 1.57 11.12
N LEU A 136 -10.52 2.88 11.34
CA LEU A 136 -10.68 3.87 10.28
C LEU A 136 -9.50 4.84 10.33
N VAL A 137 -8.71 4.92 9.26
CA VAL A 137 -7.63 5.89 9.09
C VAL A 137 -7.93 6.73 7.86
N ARG A 138 -8.25 8.02 8.06
CA ARG A 138 -8.71 8.86 6.95
C ARG A 138 -8.18 10.29 6.95
N GLY A 139 -8.01 10.85 5.74
CA GLY A 139 -7.64 12.26 5.59
C GLY A 139 -6.32 12.63 6.24
N CYS A 140 -5.44 11.66 6.51
CA CYS A 140 -4.15 11.89 7.16
C CYS A 140 -3.04 12.14 6.13
N GLN A 141 -1.94 12.73 6.59
CA GLN A 141 -0.74 12.95 5.78
C GLN A 141 0.50 12.41 6.48
N TRP A 142 1.37 11.70 5.78
CA TRP A 142 2.67 11.28 6.30
C TRP A 142 3.79 11.54 5.31
N THR A 143 4.91 12.03 5.85
CA THR A 143 6.17 12.22 5.14
C THR A 143 7.27 11.63 6.01
N GLN A 144 7.79 10.47 5.61
CA GLN A 144 8.77 9.75 6.42
C GLN A 144 10.17 10.35 6.27
N ASP A 145 10.67 10.39 5.05
CA ASP A 145 11.89 11.10 4.71
C ASP A 145 11.59 12.60 4.54
N THR A 146 12.20 13.39 5.41
CA THR A 146 12.05 14.85 5.46
C THR A 146 13.28 15.57 4.90
N SER A 147 14.22 14.84 4.31
CA SER A 147 15.37 15.43 3.63
C SER A 147 14.90 16.34 2.48
N PRO A 148 15.58 17.48 2.23
CA PRO A 148 15.22 18.38 1.13
C PRO A 148 15.28 17.72 -0.26
N GLY A 149 16.08 16.65 -0.40
CA GLY A 149 16.30 15.94 -1.65
C GLY A 149 15.48 14.68 -1.83
N HIS A 150 14.57 14.33 -0.90
CA HIS A 150 13.85 13.05 -0.91
C HIS A 150 14.81 11.86 -1.06
N ASP A 151 15.87 11.89 -0.25
CA ASP A 151 16.99 10.96 -0.26
C ASP A 151 16.58 9.49 -0.28
N LEU A 152 15.52 9.11 0.44
CA LEU A 152 15.02 7.74 0.47
C LEU A 152 14.65 7.25 -0.95
N TRP A 153 14.07 8.13 -1.76
CA TRP A 153 13.69 7.81 -3.13
C TRP A 153 14.83 8.03 -4.13
N HIS A 154 15.57 9.13 -4.03
CA HIS A 154 16.53 9.55 -5.06
C HIS A 154 17.98 9.11 -4.82
N ARG A 155 18.35 8.71 -3.60
CA ARG A 155 19.77 8.54 -3.22
C ARG A 155 20.05 7.22 -2.52
N ILE A 156 19.22 6.83 -1.56
CA ILE A 156 19.44 5.65 -0.72
C ILE A 156 19.13 4.39 -1.54
N ASP A 157 20.09 3.47 -1.59
CA ASP A 157 19.88 2.16 -2.21
C ASP A 157 18.81 1.37 -1.45
N TRP A 158 18.05 0.55 -2.17
CA TRP A 158 16.92 -0.18 -1.60
C TRP A 158 17.38 -1.12 -0.50
N VAL A 159 18.49 -1.84 -0.69
CA VAL A 159 18.99 -2.84 0.28
C VAL A 159 19.42 -2.17 1.59
N GLU A 160 20.03 -0.98 1.50
CA GLU A 160 20.44 -0.21 2.68
C GLU A 160 19.25 0.29 3.51
N ALA A 161 18.11 0.60 2.87
CA ALA A 161 16.88 0.98 3.54
C ALA A 161 16.04 -0.22 3.99
N HIS A 162 16.09 -1.35 3.26
CA HIS A 162 15.43 -2.60 3.62
C HIS A 162 16.01 -3.16 4.93
N GLY A 163 17.35 -3.18 5.02
CA GLY A 163 18.06 -3.86 6.09
C GLY A 163 18.03 -5.37 5.92
N GLY A 164 19.17 -6.03 6.08
CA GLY A 164 19.41 -7.40 5.62
C GLY A 164 19.71 -7.46 4.12
N GLU A 165 19.68 -8.66 3.55
CA GLU A 165 19.88 -8.93 2.11
C GLU A 165 21.16 -8.34 1.48
N GLY A 166 22.21 -8.16 2.29
CA GLY A 166 23.53 -7.67 1.85
C GLY A 166 23.78 -6.19 2.12
N GLY A 167 22.82 -5.46 2.71
CA GLY A 167 22.99 -4.08 3.16
C GLY A 167 23.70 -3.99 4.51
N ASN A 168 24.24 -2.82 4.84
CA ASN A 168 24.89 -2.56 6.14
C ASN A 168 23.91 -2.06 7.22
N ASP A 169 22.60 -2.16 6.95
CA ASP A 169 21.49 -1.70 7.80
C ASP A 169 21.53 -0.20 8.16
N THR A 170 22.32 0.61 7.46
CA THR A 170 22.55 2.03 7.81
C THR A 170 21.27 2.85 7.83
N PHE A 171 20.31 2.48 6.96
CA PHE A 171 19.05 3.21 6.77
C PHE A 171 17.82 2.34 7.11
N ALA A 172 18.01 1.20 7.79
CA ALA A 172 16.95 0.25 8.17
C ALA A 172 15.89 0.83 9.13
N TYR A 173 16.13 2.02 9.68
CA TYR A 173 15.12 2.77 10.42
C TYR A 173 13.97 3.23 9.52
N PHE A 174 14.18 3.35 8.20
CA PHE A 174 13.11 3.65 7.25
C PHE A 174 12.16 2.48 7.02
N ASN A 175 12.59 1.22 7.22
CA ASN A 175 11.77 0.02 6.96
C ASN A 175 10.58 -0.14 7.91
N GLY A 176 9.56 0.67 7.70
CA GLY A 176 8.24 0.62 8.31
C GLY A 176 7.20 1.17 7.35
N ALA A 177 6.03 1.54 7.85
CA ALA A 177 4.87 1.88 7.04
C ALA A 177 4.07 3.06 7.60
N PHE A 178 3.18 3.63 6.76
CA PHE A 178 2.18 4.58 7.24
C PHE A 178 1.21 3.85 8.18
N LEU A 179 0.71 2.71 7.73
CA LEU A 179 -0.02 1.77 8.55
C LEU A 179 0.65 0.40 8.44
N GLY A 180 1.44 0.06 9.46
CA GLY A 180 1.94 -1.28 9.69
C GLY A 180 0.97 -2.05 10.59
N GLY A 181 0.84 -3.36 10.40
CA GLY A 181 0.05 -4.12 11.36
C GLY A 181 0.10 -5.63 11.29
N LYS A 182 -0.42 -6.25 12.35
CA LYS A 182 -0.48 -7.71 12.52
C LYS A 182 -1.84 -8.14 13.03
N SER A 183 -2.43 -9.15 12.40
CA SER A 183 -3.68 -9.75 12.85
C SER A 183 -4.83 -8.74 12.97
N LEU A 184 -5.08 -8.00 11.88
CA LEU A 184 -6.11 -6.96 11.82
C LEU A 184 -7.39 -7.45 11.12
N GLU A 185 -8.51 -6.80 11.42
CA GLU A 185 -9.83 -7.12 10.86
C GLU A 185 -10.67 -5.85 10.68
N SER A 186 -11.41 -5.73 9.59
CA SER A 186 -12.27 -4.58 9.31
C SER A 186 -11.48 -3.25 9.35
N VAL A 187 -10.55 -3.09 8.42
CA VAL A 187 -9.67 -1.90 8.35
C VAL A 187 -10.06 -1.05 7.14
N CYS A 188 -10.26 0.25 7.34
CA CYS A 188 -10.49 1.20 6.26
C CYS A 188 -9.41 2.28 6.29
N VAL A 189 -8.66 2.42 5.19
CA VAL A 189 -7.63 3.44 4.97
C VAL A 189 -8.03 4.26 3.77
N GLU A 190 -8.52 5.48 3.99
CA GLU A 190 -9.12 6.28 2.91
C GLU A 190 -8.65 7.74 2.84
N ARG A 191 -8.44 8.24 1.62
CA ARG A 191 -8.14 9.65 1.36
C ARG A 191 -6.92 10.18 2.12
N ASN A 192 -5.89 9.35 2.30
CA ASN A 192 -4.63 9.74 2.92
C ASN A 192 -3.59 10.13 1.87
N VAL A 193 -2.60 10.94 2.25
CA VAL A 193 -1.43 11.27 1.43
C VAL A 193 -0.18 10.71 2.11
N ILE A 194 0.44 9.73 1.48
CA ILE A 194 1.59 8.99 2.01
C ILE A 194 2.75 9.22 1.06
N ARG A 195 3.84 9.82 1.55
CA ARG A 195 4.95 10.17 0.67
C ARG A 195 6.32 10.00 1.28
N ASP A 196 7.31 9.88 0.40
CA ASP A 196 8.72 9.85 0.75
C ASP A 196 9.00 8.78 1.81
N ALA A 197 8.42 7.60 1.61
CA ALA A 197 8.31 6.57 2.63
C ALA A 197 8.78 5.22 2.11
N TYR A 198 9.13 4.32 3.02
CA TYR A 198 9.56 2.99 2.66
C TYR A 198 8.37 2.14 2.19
N ASN A 199 7.39 1.88 3.07
CA ASN A 199 6.10 1.29 2.71
C ASN A 199 4.93 2.25 2.96
N GLY A 200 3.82 2.03 2.25
CA GLY A 200 2.54 2.68 2.53
C GLY A 200 1.75 1.91 3.59
N ILE A 201 1.08 0.85 3.18
CA ILE A 201 0.22 0.03 4.04
C ILE A 201 0.77 -1.40 4.02
N ARG A 202 1.25 -1.89 5.17
CA ARG A 202 1.82 -3.23 5.31
C ARG A 202 1.13 -4.03 6.41
N LEU A 203 0.25 -4.96 6.03
CA LEU A 203 -0.58 -5.70 6.99
C LEU A 203 -0.33 -7.20 6.89
N LYS A 204 -0.02 -7.82 8.02
CA LYS A 204 0.39 -9.22 8.09
C LYS A 204 -0.65 -10.10 8.78
N GLY A 205 -1.04 -11.19 8.14
CA GLY A 205 -1.75 -12.28 8.79
C GLY A 205 -0.79 -13.14 9.61
N GLU A 206 -1.01 -13.26 10.92
CA GLU A 206 -0.20 -14.14 11.79
C GLU A 206 -1.05 -15.17 12.54
N GLY A 207 -0.45 -16.33 12.80
CA GLY A 207 -1.06 -17.42 13.56
C GLY A 207 -1.58 -18.57 12.68
N LYS A 208 -2.15 -19.59 13.33
CA LYS A 208 -2.79 -20.75 12.64
C LYS A 208 -4.07 -20.34 11.89
N GLU A 209 -4.75 -19.33 12.41
CA GLU A 209 -5.91 -18.68 11.81
C GLU A 209 -5.52 -17.23 11.51
N PRO A 210 -4.80 -16.98 10.40
CA PRO A 210 -4.26 -15.67 10.10
C PRO A 210 -5.42 -14.67 9.91
N ARG A 211 -5.41 -13.59 10.68
CA ARG A 211 -6.39 -12.50 10.58
C ARG A 211 -5.82 -11.40 9.72
N ASN A 212 -6.42 -11.15 8.56
CA ASN A 212 -6.13 -9.99 7.75
C ASN A 212 -7.30 -9.73 6.80
N ASN A 213 -8.46 -9.50 7.40
CA ASN A 213 -9.75 -9.66 6.74
C ASN A 213 -10.48 -8.34 6.65
N ASP A 214 -11.27 -8.17 5.58
CA ASP A 214 -12.16 -7.03 5.37
C ASP A 214 -11.39 -5.70 5.39
N VAL A 215 -10.44 -5.56 4.46
CA VAL A 215 -9.59 -4.36 4.34
C VAL A 215 -10.03 -3.54 3.14
N THR A 216 -10.23 -2.23 3.34
CA THR A 216 -10.50 -1.27 2.27
C THR A 216 -9.40 -0.22 2.24
N ILE A 217 -8.78 -0.03 1.08
CA ILE A 217 -7.75 0.97 0.81
C ILE A 217 -8.22 1.78 -0.38
N ALA A 218 -8.74 2.98 -0.12
CA ALA A 218 -9.46 3.75 -1.13
C ALA A 218 -9.13 5.24 -1.20
N GLY A 219 -8.92 5.76 -2.41
CA GLY A 219 -8.75 7.21 -2.60
C GLY A 219 -7.46 7.78 -2.02
N ASN A 220 -6.45 6.95 -1.71
CA ASN A 220 -5.19 7.42 -1.15
C ASN A 220 -4.22 7.84 -2.27
N THR A 221 -3.33 8.79 -1.96
CA THR A 221 -2.19 9.13 -2.81
C THR A 221 -0.92 8.57 -2.18
N PHE A 222 -0.22 7.74 -2.93
CA PHE A 222 1.11 7.23 -2.61
C PHE A 222 2.13 7.91 -3.50
N LEU A 223 3.15 8.55 -2.94
CA LEU A 223 4.13 9.32 -3.70
C LEU A 223 5.57 8.99 -3.27
N ARG A 224 6.40 8.50 -4.20
CA ARG A 224 7.80 8.15 -3.92
C ARG A 224 7.91 7.12 -2.78
N ILE A 225 7.28 5.96 -3.00
CA ILE A 225 7.32 4.83 -2.06
C ILE A 225 8.45 3.90 -2.44
N ARG A 226 9.45 3.77 -1.56
CA ARG A 226 10.72 3.10 -1.86
C ARG A 226 10.59 1.59 -1.97
N ASP A 227 9.57 1.01 -1.37
CA ASP A 227 9.25 -0.41 -1.44
C ASP A 227 7.79 -0.58 -1.93
N ASN A 228 6.83 -0.86 -1.05
CA ASN A 228 5.47 -1.18 -1.44
C ASN A 228 4.42 -0.18 -0.90
N PRO A 229 3.68 0.53 -1.77
CA PRO A 229 2.47 1.27 -1.38
C PRO A 229 1.47 0.41 -0.62
N ILE A 230 1.21 -0.81 -1.11
CA ILE A 230 0.25 -1.74 -0.51
C ILE A 230 0.84 -3.14 -0.50
N GLU A 231 0.91 -3.72 0.69
CA GLU A 231 1.52 -5.02 0.93
C GLU A 231 0.76 -5.79 2.03
N PRO A 232 -0.19 -6.66 1.66
CA PRO A 232 -0.49 -7.80 2.50
C PRO A 232 0.74 -8.71 2.65
N GLU A 233 0.94 -9.27 3.83
CA GLU A 233 1.93 -10.33 4.08
C GLU A 233 1.23 -11.58 4.63
N ARG A 234 1.63 -12.77 4.16
CA ARG A 234 1.16 -14.11 4.57
C ARG A 234 -0.27 -14.47 4.24
N TYR A 235 -1.22 -13.56 4.45
CA TYR A 235 -2.65 -13.82 4.23
C TYR A 235 -3.40 -12.52 3.99
N ALA A 236 -4.37 -12.53 3.09
CA ALA A 236 -5.32 -11.46 2.87
C ALA A 236 -6.68 -12.03 2.46
N PHE A 237 -7.77 -11.56 3.07
CA PHE A 237 -9.12 -12.01 2.72
C PHE A 237 -10.09 -10.84 2.61
N ASN A 238 -10.85 -10.77 1.51
CA ASN A 238 -11.81 -9.71 1.24
C ASN A 238 -11.18 -8.29 1.29
N TRP A 239 -10.13 -8.10 0.49
CA TRP A 239 -9.43 -6.81 0.36
C TRP A 239 -9.96 -6.03 -0.84
N HIS A 240 -10.29 -4.75 -0.65
CA HIS A 240 -10.72 -3.82 -1.69
C HIS A 240 -9.71 -2.68 -1.81
N ILE A 241 -9.03 -2.59 -2.94
CA ILE A 241 -7.99 -1.61 -3.25
C ILE A 241 -8.43 -0.82 -4.46
N TYR A 242 -8.94 0.40 -4.28
CA TYR A 242 -9.53 1.13 -5.40
C TYR A 242 -9.40 2.65 -5.34
N HIS A 243 -9.42 3.28 -6.51
CA HIS A 243 -9.36 4.74 -6.65
C HIS A 243 -8.13 5.38 -6.00
N ASN A 244 -7.06 4.63 -5.79
CA ASN A 244 -5.81 5.18 -5.29
C ASN A 244 -5.00 5.78 -6.45
N GLU A 245 -4.21 6.80 -6.15
CA GLU A 245 -3.19 7.32 -7.05
C GLU A 245 -1.81 6.86 -6.56
N ILE A 246 -1.07 6.16 -7.40
CA ILE A 246 0.28 5.69 -7.12
C ILE A 246 1.25 6.43 -8.04
N ILE A 247 2.05 7.32 -7.48
CA ILE A 247 3.01 8.16 -8.19
C ILE A 247 4.40 7.74 -7.72
N ASP A 248 5.23 7.23 -8.62
CA ASP A 248 6.61 6.84 -8.28
C ASP A 248 6.68 5.85 -7.11
N ALA A 249 6.61 4.54 -7.41
CA ALA A 249 6.82 3.51 -6.40
C ALA A 249 7.66 2.36 -6.94
N HIS A 250 8.36 1.65 -6.05
CA HIS A 250 9.14 0.46 -6.41
C HIS A 250 8.21 -0.70 -6.78
N GLY A 251 7.66 -1.45 -5.82
CA GLY A 251 6.68 -2.51 -6.09
C GLY A 251 5.28 -2.05 -5.72
N TRP A 252 4.40 -1.70 -6.66
CA TRP A 252 3.17 -0.96 -6.31
C TRP A 252 2.23 -1.74 -5.41
N LEU A 253 1.99 -3.00 -5.75
CA LEU A 253 1.12 -3.92 -5.04
C LEU A 253 1.88 -5.23 -4.82
N SER A 254 2.22 -5.52 -3.57
CA SER A 254 2.97 -6.73 -3.20
C SER A 254 2.06 -7.79 -2.60
N PHE A 255 2.05 -8.96 -3.24
CA PHE A 255 1.36 -10.19 -2.85
C PHE A 255 2.34 -11.36 -2.71
N ASP A 256 3.58 -11.04 -2.34
CA ASP A 256 4.65 -11.99 -2.11
C ASP A 256 4.39 -12.83 -0.85
N GLY A 257 4.29 -14.15 -1.04
CA GLY A 257 3.97 -15.10 0.02
C GLY A 257 2.60 -14.85 0.66
N VAL A 258 1.59 -14.45 -0.11
CA VAL A 258 0.24 -14.13 0.37
C VAL A 258 -0.78 -15.19 -0.03
N GLY A 259 -1.34 -15.88 0.97
CA GLY A 259 -2.50 -16.75 0.79
C GLY A 259 -3.84 -16.02 0.94
N GLY A 260 -4.94 -16.78 0.93
CA GLY A 260 -6.30 -16.24 1.06
C GLY A 260 -6.95 -15.96 -0.29
N GLY A 261 -7.55 -14.78 -0.47
CA GLY A 261 -8.16 -14.34 -1.72
C GLY A 261 -9.37 -13.43 -1.50
N TYR A 262 -10.25 -13.33 -2.49
CA TYR A 262 -11.23 -12.25 -2.60
C TYR A 262 -10.56 -10.88 -2.48
N ILE A 263 -9.51 -10.68 -3.29
CA ILE A 263 -8.79 -9.41 -3.37
C ILE A 263 -9.25 -8.70 -4.65
N TYR A 264 -9.56 -7.42 -4.57
CA TYR A 264 -10.07 -6.61 -5.68
C TYR A 264 -9.22 -5.37 -5.84
N VAL A 265 -8.57 -5.22 -6.98
CA VAL A 265 -7.77 -4.05 -7.35
C VAL A 265 -8.40 -3.39 -8.57
N TYR A 266 -9.03 -2.24 -8.40
CA TYR A 266 -9.77 -1.60 -9.50
C TYR A 266 -9.83 -0.09 -9.45
N GLY A 267 -9.94 0.55 -10.62
CA GLY A 267 -10.06 1.99 -10.72
C GLY A 267 -8.88 2.76 -10.15
N ASN A 268 -7.73 2.13 -9.96
CA ASN A 268 -6.52 2.81 -9.50
C ASN A 268 -5.83 3.49 -10.68
N LEU A 269 -5.19 4.61 -10.36
CA LEU A 269 -4.37 5.41 -11.27
C LEU A 269 -2.92 5.25 -10.85
N GLY A 270 -2.03 5.02 -11.81
CA GLY A 270 -0.63 4.80 -11.52
C GLY A 270 0.26 5.44 -12.56
N ARG A 271 1.31 6.13 -12.13
CA ARG A 271 2.24 6.76 -13.06
C ARG A 271 3.63 6.91 -12.47
N PHE A 272 4.58 7.07 -13.38
CA PHE A 272 5.93 7.43 -13.04
C PHE A 272 6.26 8.84 -13.51
N VAL A 273 6.96 9.58 -12.64
CA VAL A 273 7.44 10.94 -12.89
C VAL A 273 8.97 10.98 -12.76
N THR A 274 9.53 10.32 -11.75
CA THR A 274 10.96 10.44 -11.41
C THR A 274 11.61 9.10 -11.10
N ARG A 275 12.82 8.83 -11.58
CA ARG A 275 13.52 7.55 -11.35
C ARG A 275 13.94 7.41 -9.87
N GLN A 276 13.82 6.19 -9.34
CA GLN A 276 14.31 5.85 -8.01
C GLN A 276 15.82 5.55 -8.03
N GLY A 277 16.48 5.81 -6.91
CA GLY A 277 17.93 5.67 -6.75
C GLY A 277 18.72 6.72 -7.53
N SER A 278 20.03 6.74 -7.29
CA SER A 278 20.95 7.63 -7.99
C SER A 278 20.93 7.38 -9.50
N ARG A 279 21.06 8.44 -10.30
CA ARG A 279 21.18 8.36 -11.78
C ARG A 279 22.31 7.43 -12.23
N THR A 280 23.36 7.32 -11.44
CA THR A 280 24.55 6.50 -11.75
C THR A 280 24.45 5.06 -11.24
N SER A 281 23.44 4.71 -10.45
CA SER A 281 23.27 3.34 -9.95
C SER A 281 22.52 2.50 -10.99
N PRO A 282 23.00 1.30 -11.33
CA PRO A 282 22.21 0.33 -12.08
C PRO A 282 21.28 -0.50 -11.19
N GLN A 283 21.51 -0.53 -9.87
CA GLN A 283 20.85 -1.47 -8.94
C GLN A 283 19.61 -0.86 -8.27
N HIS A 284 18.56 -1.69 -8.09
CA HIS A 284 17.31 -1.32 -7.41
C HIS A 284 16.68 0.00 -7.87
N THR A 285 16.93 0.33 -9.14
CA THR A 285 16.43 1.55 -9.80
C THR A 285 15.17 1.30 -10.62
N MET A 286 14.74 0.04 -10.71
CA MET A 286 13.51 -0.39 -11.36
C MET A 286 12.68 -1.22 -10.38
N GLY A 287 11.38 -0.99 -10.38
CA GLY A 287 10.42 -1.73 -9.58
C GLY A 287 9.44 -2.48 -10.49
N ARG A 288 8.20 -2.70 -10.04
CA ARG A 288 7.15 -3.42 -10.77
C ARG A 288 5.75 -3.00 -10.30
N VAL A 289 4.72 -3.25 -11.09
CA VAL A 289 3.34 -2.98 -10.66
C VAL A 289 2.86 -4.03 -9.66
N LEU A 290 2.92 -5.31 -10.02
CA LEU A 290 2.55 -6.44 -9.18
C LEU A 290 3.81 -7.20 -8.78
N LYS A 291 4.12 -7.21 -7.49
CA LYS A 291 5.10 -8.11 -6.88
C LYS A 291 4.35 -9.35 -6.40
N LEU A 292 4.62 -10.49 -7.01
CA LEU A 292 3.93 -11.74 -6.67
C LEU A 292 4.85 -12.63 -5.83
N SER A 293 4.27 -13.75 -5.39
CA SER A 293 5.03 -14.88 -4.87
C SER A 293 5.99 -15.41 -5.92
N PHE A 294 7.05 -16.11 -5.52
CA PHE A 294 8.06 -16.61 -6.44
C PHE A 294 8.51 -18.01 -6.06
N GLU A 295 8.87 -18.81 -7.06
CA GLU A 295 9.51 -20.09 -6.84
C GLU A 295 10.94 -19.86 -6.33
N THR A 296 11.36 -20.61 -5.32
CA THR A 296 12.73 -20.48 -4.83
C THR A 296 13.60 -21.57 -5.44
N CYS A 297 14.80 -21.19 -5.90
CA CYS A 297 15.78 -22.18 -6.37
C CYS A 297 16.49 -22.87 -5.21
N ASN A 298 16.32 -22.36 -3.98
CA ASN A 298 16.89 -22.91 -2.77
C ASN A 298 15.83 -23.74 -2.00
N PRO A 299 15.96 -25.08 -1.95
CA PRO A 299 14.96 -25.95 -1.31
C PRO A 299 14.76 -25.70 0.20
N MET A 300 15.66 -24.93 0.84
CA MET A 300 15.55 -24.52 2.24
C MET A 300 14.69 -23.25 2.45
N HIS A 301 14.39 -22.49 1.40
CA HIS A 301 13.63 -21.22 1.49
C HIS A 301 12.26 -21.35 0.83
N ARG A 302 11.24 -21.90 1.51
CA ARG A 302 9.87 -21.96 0.95
C ARG A 302 8.90 -20.79 1.23
N PRO A 303 9.23 -19.71 1.98
CA PRO A 303 8.21 -18.74 2.38
C PRO A 303 7.63 -17.91 1.21
N GLY A 304 8.34 -17.79 0.08
CA GLY A 304 7.90 -17.05 -1.10
C GLY A 304 6.91 -17.79 -2.01
N GLU A 305 6.57 -19.07 -1.73
CA GLU A 305 5.75 -19.90 -2.62
C GLU A 305 4.24 -19.89 -2.28
N VAL A 306 3.82 -19.13 -1.27
CA VAL A 306 2.43 -19.10 -0.81
C VAL A 306 1.59 -18.19 -1.70
N THR A 307 0.66 -18.75 -2.48
CA THR A 307 -0.24 -18.00 -3.37
C THR A 307 -1.68 -17.97 -2.85
N PRO A 308 -2.54 -17.05 -3.35
CA PRO A 308 -3.96 -17.04 -3.03
C PRO A 308 -4.64 -18.36 -3.39
N THR A 309 -5.50 -18.86 -2.52
CA THR A 309 -6.28 -20.10 -2.73
C THR A 309 -7.72 -19.84 -3.17
N LEU A 310 -8.13 -18.58 -3.20
CA LEU A 310 -9.45 -18.11 -3.60
C LEU A 310 -9.31 -17.02 -4.68
N PRO A 311 -10.37 -16.76 -5.48
CA PRO A 311 -10.30 -15.81 -6.59
C PRO A 311 -9.87 -14.41 -6.18
N TRP A 312 -9.06 -13.78 -7.01
CA TRP A 312 -8.74 -12.36 -6.88
C TRP A 312 -8.62 -11.67 -8.24
N TYR A 313 -8.79 -10.36 -8.26
CA TYR A 313 -9.10 -9.60 -9.45
C TYR A 313 -8.28 -8.31 -9.51
N VAL A 314 -7.67 -8.06 -10.65
CA VAL A 314 -7.03 -6.78 -10.99
C VAL A 314 -7.65 -6.30 -12.30
N PHE A 315 -8.52 -5.30 -12.23
CA PHE A 315 -9.30 -4.91 -13.39
C PHE A 315 -9.60 -3.42 -13.48
N ASN A 316 -9.76 -2.93 -14.71
CA ASN A 316 -10.14 -1.54 -14.97
C ASN A 316 -9.23 -0.56 -14.18
N ASN A 317 -7.92 -0.73 -14.27
CA ASN A 317 -6.93 0.24 -13.78
C ASN A 317 -6.25 0.93 -14.97
N SER A 318 -5.76 2.16 -14.77
CA SER A 318 -5.06 2.93 -15.80
C SER A 318 -3.65 3.26 -15.34
N PHE A 319 -2.63 2.76 -16.05
CA PHE A 319 -1.23 2.93 -15.65
C PHE A 319 -0.35 3.49 -16.76
N PHE A 320 0.39 4.55 -16.46
CA PHE A 320 1.49 5.07 -17.26
C PHE A 320 2.82 4.52 -16.74
N LEU A 321 3.47 3.66 -17.51
CA LEU A 321 4.51 2.76 -17.04
C LEU A 321 5.89 3.08 -17.63
N ARG A 322 6.90 2.82 -16.81
CA ARG A 322 8.33 2.72 -17.20
C ARG A 322 9.01 1.57 -16.47
N CYS A 323 8.21 0.62 -16.01
CA CYS A 323 8.69 -0.57 -15.34
C CYS A 323 7.84 -1.75 -15.83
N PRO A 324 8.26 -2.96 -15.50
CA PRO A 324 7.45 -4.12 -15.79
C PRO A 324 6.15 -4.22 -15.00
N LEU A 325 5.19 -4.96 -15.55
CA LEU A 325 3.93 -5.27 -14.85
C LEU A 325 4.15 -6.27 -13.71
N ILE A 326 4.76 -7.41 -13.99
CA ILE A 326 5.11 -8.49 -13.05
C ILE A 326 6.59 -8.82 -13.27
N GLY A 327 7.31 -9.31 -12.26
CA GLY A 327 8.68 -9.83 -12.43
C GLY A 327 9.67 -9.41 -11.33
N GLY A 328 10.40 -10.37 -10.76
CA GLY A 328 11.52 -10.15 -9.83
C GLY A 328 12.90 -10.18 -10.51
N ALA A 329 13.96 -9.90 -9.74
CA ALA A 329 15.35 -10.01 -10.18
C ALA A 329 15.61 -11.42 -10.74
N ALA A 330 15.86 -11.54 -12.04
CA ALA A 330 15.98 -12.83 -12.70
C ALA A 330 17.36 -13.47 -12.46
N CYS A 331 17.42 -14.80 -12.29
CA CYS A 331 18.36 -15.62 -13.07
C CYS A 331 17.79 -15.71 -14.48
N SER A 332 18.57 -15.50 -15.54
CA SER A 332 18.06 -15.88 -16.86
C SER A 332 17.93 -17.43 -16.98
N VAL A 333 17.41 -17.93 -18.10
CA VAL A 333 17.53 -19.37 -18.45
C VAL A 333 18.99 -19.84 -18.60
N ASP A 334 19.96 -18.90 -18.68
CA ASP A 334 21.40 -19.15 -18.88
C ASP A 334 22.34 -18.26 -18.02
N GLU A 335 21.86 -17.55 -16.97
CA GLU A 335 22.73 -16.74 -16.09
C GLU A 335 22.51 -17.07 -14.60
N PRO A 336 23.59 -17.34 -13.84
CA PRO A 336 23.50 -17.70 -12.43
C PRO A 336 23.21 -16.48 -11.54
N ASP A 337 22.28 -16.67 -10.61
CA ASP A 337 21.84 -15.70 -9.62
C ASP A 337 22.95 -15.14 -8.75
N LEU A 338 22.71 -13.92 -8.27
CA LEU A 338 23.32 -13.42 -7.04
C LEU A 338 22.38 -13.58 -5.82
N PHE A 339 21.08 -13.88 -5.99
CA PHE A 339 20.07 -13.81 -4.91
C PHE A 339 19.13 -15.03 -4.68
N GLY A 340 19.05 -16.00 -5.59
CA GLY A 340 18.29 -17.25 -5.45
C GLY A 340 16.78 -17.18 -5.71
N ILE A 341 16.30 -16.20 -6.48
CA ILE A 341 14.88 -15.92 -6.76
C ILE A 341 14.50 -16.47 -8.14
N GLY A 342 13.52 -17.38 -8.18
CA GLY A 342 12.96 -17.93 -9.41
C GLY A 342 11.77 -17.12 -9.95
N PRO A 343 10.99 -17.68 -10.89
CA PRO A 343 9.89 -16.96 -11.53
C PRO A 343 8.77 -16.60 -10.55
N ASP A 344 8.12 -15.46 -10.81
CA ASP A 344 6.91 -15.04 -10.13
C ASP A 344 5.77 -16.04 -10.45
N ILE A 345 4.96 -16.36 -9.45
CA ILE A 345 3.82 -17.29 -9.50
C ILE A 345 2.61 -16.71 -8.77
N THR A 346 1.42 -17.10 -9.21
CA THR A 346 0.17 -16.84 -8.49
C THR A 346 -0.94 -17.78 -8.95
N ASN A 347 -2.03 -17.84 -8.20
CA ASN A 347 -3.21 -18.64 -8.52
C ASN A 347 -4.47 -17.76 -8.47
N HIS A 348 -5.49 -18.18 -9.22
CA HIS A 348 -6.84 -17.63 -9.25
C HIS A 348 -6.93 -16.12 -9.53
N LEU A 349 -5.92 -15.57 -10.21
CA LEU A 349 -5.88 -14.18 -10.65
C LEU A 349 -6.71 -14.02 -11.93
N THR A 350 -7.67 -13.10 -11.90
CA THR A 350 -8.26 -12.52 -13.12
C THR A 350 -7.70 -11.12 -13.31
N PHE A 351 -6.94 -10.93 -14.38
CA PHE A 351 -6.35 -9.68 -14.77
C PHE A 351 -7.04 -9.19 -16.05
N ALA A 352 -7.89 -8.15 -15.97
CA ALA A 352 -8.72 -7.80 -17.13
C ALA A 352 -9.09 -6.32 -17.29
N ASN A 353 -9.34 -5.91 -18.54
CA ASN A 353 -9.78 -4.54 -18.87
C ASN A 353 -8.85 -3.42 -18.35
N ASN A 354 -7.57 -3.70 -18.10
CA ASN A 354 -6.62 -2.67 -17.66
C ASN A 354 -6.07 -1.92 -18.88
N VAL A 355 -5.64 -0.67 -18.68
CA VAL A 355 -4.99 0.13 -19.72
C VAL A 355 -3.58 0.44 -19.28
N PHE A 356 -2.63 0.22 -20.20
CA PHE A 356 -1.23 0.46 -19.97
C PHE A 356 -0.65 1.29 -21.11
N GLU A 357 -0.07 2.42 -20.77
CA GLU A 357 0.76 3.20 -21.69
C GLU A 357 2.19 3.15 -21.18
N TRP A 358 3.09 2.49 -21.90
CA TRP A 358 4.52 2.62 -21.61
C TRP A 358 5.05 3.90 -22.25
N CYS A 359 5.94 4.58 -21.52
CA CYS A 359 6.68 5.71 -22.09
C CYS A 359 7.52 5.26 -23.30
N GLU A 360 7.83 6.20 -24.19
CA GLU A 360 8.64 5.88 -25.36
C GLU A 360 10.12 5.75 -24.99
N ALA A 361 10.84 4.83 -25.65
CA ALA A 361 12.26 4.57 -25.39
C ALA A 361 13.18 5.78 -25.61
N GLY A 362 12.73 6.80 -26.35
CA GLY A 362 13.47 8.04 -26.59
C GLY A 362 13.12 9.20 -25.64
N GLU A 363 12.07 9.09 -24.82
CA GLU A 363 11.63 10.17 -23.93
C GLU A 363 12.44 10.24 -22.62
N HIS A 364 13.17 9.17 -22.28
CA HIS A 364 13.95 9.06 -21.05
C HIS A 364 15.29 8.36 -21.29
N ASP A 365 16.37 8.84 -20.65
CA ASP A 365 17.72 8.26 -20.73
C ASP A 365 17.74 6.79 -20.25
N ASP A 366 17.69 5.86 -21.21
CA ASP A 366 17.97 4.41 -21.24
C ASP A 366 17.31 3.40 -20.25
N TYR A 367 17.11 2.19 -20.80
CA TYR A 367 16.64 0.89 -20.26
C TYR A 367 15.20 0.79 -19.70
N THR A 368 14.66 1.84 -19.09
CA THR A 368 13.40 1.71 -18.31
C THR A 368 12.12 1.50 -19.15
N ALA A 369 12.09 1.99 -20.39
CA ALA A 369 10.91 1.99 -21.26
C ALA A 369 10.83 0.78 -22.21
N THR A 370 11.88 -0.04 -22.28
CA THR A 370 12.08 -0.99 -23.38
C THR A 370 11.60 -2.40 -23.08
N TRP A 371 11.12 -2.70 -21.86
CA TRP A 371 10.95 -4.07 -21.43
C TRP A 371 9.69 -4.39 -20.63
N ILE A 372 9.11 -5.56 -20.92
CA ILE A 372 7.90 -6.11 -20.30
C ILE A 372 8.25 -7.49 -19.69
N GLU A 373 8.37 -7.55 -18.36
CA GLU A 373 8.72 -8.77 -17.62
C GLU A 373 7.56 -9.74 -17.38
N LEU A 374 6.32 -9.31 -17.64
CA LEU A 374 5.13 -10.17 -17.46
C LEU A 374 5.32 -11.54 -18.12
N VAL A 375 6.01 -11.59 -19.25
CA VAL A 375 6.13 -12.81 -20.03
C VAL A 375 7.43 -13.54 -19.79
N ARG A 376 8.50 -12.89 -19.31
CA ARG A 376 9.79 -13.54 -19.19
C ARG A 376 9.95 -14.26 -17.85
N ASN A 377 9.61 -13.58 -16.76
CA ASN A 377 9.84 -14.07 -15.40
C ASN A 377 8.55 -14.39 -14.62
N PHE A 378 7.51 -14.83 -15.33
CA PHE A 378 6.26 -15.33 -14.75
C PHE A 378 6.00 -16.78 -15.16
N ARG A 379 5.55 -17.62 -14.22
CA ARG A 379 5.19 -19.00 -14.49
C ARG A 379 3.72 -19.24 -14.17
N LYS A 380 3.02 -19.82 -15.15
CA LYS A 380 1.65 -20.31 -15.01
C LYS A 380 1.60 -21.81 -15.17
N ARG A 381 0.84 -22.47 -14.31
CA ARG A 381 0.44 -23.86 -14.46
C ARG A 381 -1.02 -23.91 -14.91
N PRO A 382 -1.42 -24.86 -15.77
CA PRO A 382 -2.80 -24.96 -16.25
C PRO A 382 -3.86 -24.95 -15.14
N GLU A 383 -3.55 -25.58 -14.00
CA GLU A 383 -4.39 -25.70 -12.82
C GLU A 383 -4.52 -24.43 -11.98
N ASP A 384 -3.67 -23.41 -12.20
CA ASP A 384 -3.61 -22.22 -11.34
C ASP A 384 -4.83 -21.31 -11.50
N GLY A 385 -5.63 -21.47 -12.57
CA GLY A 385 -6.82 -20.64 -12.80
C GLY A 385 -6.52 -19.15 -13.01
N VAL A 386 -5.32 -18.83 -13.50
CA VAL A 386 -4.89 -17.48 -13.85
C VAL A 386 -5.35 -17.11 -15.26
N VAL A 387 -5.89 -15.91 -15.42
CA VAL A 387 -6.45 -15.37 -16.67
C VAL A 387 -5.98 -13.93 -16.87
N PHE A 388 -5.45 -13.62 -18.05
CA PHE A 388 -5.17 -12.26 -18.53
C PHE A 388 -5.99 -12.04 -19.79
N ASP A 389 -6.87 -11.03 -19.80
CA ASP A 389 -7.72 -10.79 -20.96
C ASP A 389 -8.31 -9.37 -21.05
N GLY A 390 -8.55 -8.88 -22.26
CA GLY A 390 -9.21 -7.60 -22.52
C GLY A 390 -8.40 -6.37 -22.12
N SER A 391 -7.08 -6.48 -21.93
CA SER A 391 -6.24 -5.32 -21.64
C SER A 391 -6.03 -4.47 -22.89
N LEU A 392 -5.78 -3.17 -22.72
CA LEU A 392 -5.35 -2.25 -23.79
C LEU A 392 -3.91 -1.80 -23.53
N SER A 393 -3.05 -1.90 -24.53
CA SER A 393 -1.64 -1.49 -24.43
C SER A 393 -1.17 -0.77 -25.69
N ASN A 394 -0.23 0.17 -25.53
CA ASN A 394 0.47 0.80 -26.66
C ASN A 394 1.66 -0.02 -27.20
N ARG A 395 1.97 -1.12 -26.53
CA ARG A 395 3.05 -2.05 -26.85
C ARG A 395 2.49 -3.32 -27.44
N TRP A 396 2.76 -3.58 -28.72
CA TRP A 396 2.28 -4.78 -29.43
C TRP A 396 2.95 -6.06 -28.92
N ASP A 397 4.22 -5.96 -28.50
CA ASP A 397 5.02 -7.05 -27.97
C ASP A 397 4.52 -7.55 -26.61
N TYR A 398 3.69 -6.77 -25.90
CA TYR A 398 2.89 -7.27 -24.78
C TYR A 398 2.01 -8.44 -25.22
N PHE A 399 1.25 -8.27 -26.30
CA PHE A 399 0.28 -9.25 -26.77
C PHE A 399 0.95 -10.43 -27.44
N GLU A 400 1.99 -10.20 -28.25
CA GLU A 400 2.78 -11.30 -28.83
C GLU A 400 3.31 -12.20 -27.72
N ALA A 401 3.98 -11.60 -26.72
CA ALA A 401 4.61 -12.34 -25.66
C ALA A 401 3.57 -13.10 -24.79
N VAL A 402 2.44 -12.48 -24.47
CA VAL A 402 1.38 -13.08 -23.66
C VAL A 402 0.62 -14.18 -24.42
N SER A 403 0.34 -13.96 -25.71
CA SER A 403 -0.40 -14.90 -26.56
C SER A 403 0.44 -16.12 -26.93
N ASP A 404 1.68 -15.92 -27.41
CA ASP A 404 2.55 -17.02 -27.85
C ASP A 404 2.95 -17.95 -26.70
N ARG A 405 3.23 -17.37 -25.53
CA ARG A 405 3.72 -18.15 -24.38
C ARG A 405 2.60 -18.82 -23.59
N TYR A 406 1.41 -18.23 -23.54
CA TYR A 406 0.36 -18.68 -22.63
C TYR A 406 -1.05 -18.81 -23.23
N GLY A 407 -1.26 -18.38 -24.49
CA GLY A 407 -2.58 -18.37 -25.12
C GLY A 407 -3.58 -17.45 -24.43
N TRP A 408 -3.11 -16.32 -23.89
CA TRP A 408 -3.94 -15.32 -23.18
C TRP A 408 -4.29 -14.13 -24.07
N GLU A 409 -5.14 -13.23 -23.57
CA GLU A 409 -5.55 -11.97 -24.23
C GLU A 409 -6.35 -12.18 -25.53
N GLU A 410 -7.37 -13.04 -25.52
CA GLU A 410 -8.30 -13.24 -26.65
C GLU A 410 -8.99 -11.93 -27.07
N ASN A 411 -9.33 -11.10 -26.10
CA ASN A 411 -10.01 -9.83 -26.28
C ASN A 411 -9.07 -8.63 -26.09
N GLY A 412 -7.76 -8.87 -25.97
CA GLY A 412 -6.74 -7.84 -25.88
C GLY A 412 -6.76 -6.88 -27.08
N GLN A 413 -6.40 -5.63 -26.86
CA GLN A 413 -6.33 -4.63 -27.93
C GLN A 413 -5.01 -3.87 -27.88
N TRP A 414 -4.40 -3.69 -29.05
CA TRP A 414 -3.23 -2.86 -29.23
C TRP A 414 -3.60 -1.58 -29.99
N ALA A 415 -3.03 -0.45 -29.57
CA ALA A 415 -3.13 0.81 -30.29
C ALA A 415 -1.81 1.57 -30.21
N GLU A 416 -1.23 1.92 -31.35
CA GLU A 416 0.04 2.65 -31.41
C GLU A 416 -0.09 4.08 -30.84
N GLY A 417 0.95 4.54 -30.15
CA GLY A 417 1.06 5.90 -29.63
C GLY A 417 0.42 6.11 -28.24
N LYS A 418 -0.05 7.33 -27.99
CA LYS A 418 -0.63 7.75 -26.71
C LYS A 418 -2.06 7.27 -26.55
N LEU A 419 -2.34 6.59 -25.44
CA LEU A 419 -3.66 6.10 -25.05
C LEU A 419 -4.38 7.09 -24.13
N PHE A 420 -3.63 7.79 -23.29
CA PHE A 420 -4.14 8.73 -22.29
C PHE A 420 -4.09 10.19 -22.77
N GLU A 421 -4.96 11.05 -22.22
CA GLU A 421 -4.97 12.50 -22.49
C GLU A 421 -3.63 13.15 -22.09
N ASP A 422 -3.11 12.85 -20.89
CA ASP A 422 -1.78 13.24 -20.44
C ASP A 422 -1.23 12.23 -19.42
N GLY A 423 -0.66 11.12 -19.92
CA GLY A 423 -0.03 10.07 -19.13
C GLY A 423 0.97 10.60 -18.09
N PRO A 424 2.02 11.33 -18.52
CA PRO A 424 3.01 11.91 -17.60
C PRO A 424 2.43 12.90 -16.58
N GLY A 425 1.51 13.77 -17.02
CA GLY A 425 0.85 14.76 -16.16
C GLY A 425 -0.17 14.16 -15.20
N GLY A 426 -0.61 12.92 -15.43
CA GLY A 426 -1.53 12.17 -14.57
C GLY A 426 -2.99 12.21 -15.00
N ASP A 427 -3.30 12.77 -16.17
CA ASP A 427 -4.62 12.66 -16.78
C ASP A 427 -4.72 11.33 -17.54
N LEU A 428 -5.01 10.26 -16.78
CA LEU A 428 -5.09 8.89 -17.30
C LEU A 428 -6.48 8.53 -17.85
N ARG A 429 -7.25 9.53 -18.31
CA ARG A 429 -8.46 9.31 -19.11
C ARG A 429 -8.05 8.87 -20.51
N LEU A 430 -8.80 7.94 -21.10
CA LEU A 430 -8.58 7.53 -22.48
C LEU A 430 -8.86 8.71 -23.43
N ARG A 431 -8.02 8.86 -24.45
CA ARG A 431 -8.21 9.89 -25.48
C ARG A 431 -9.48 9.64 -26.28
N VAL A 432 -10.11 10.71 -26.74
CA VAL A 432 -11.21 10.63 -27.71
C VAL A 432 -10.78 9.81 -28.94
N GLY A 433 -11.57 8.79 -29.27
CA GLY A 433 -11.29 7.87 -30.37
C GLY A 433 -10.37 6.69 -30.01
N SER A 434 -9.93 6.58 -28.75
CA SER A 434 -9.22 5.39 -28.27
C SER A 434 -10.09 4.13 -28.44
N PRO A 435 -9.52 3.00 -28.89
CA PRO A 435 -10.26 1.76 -29.01
C PRO A 435 -10.66 1.17 -27.65
N GLY A 436 -10.12 1.70 -26.55
CA GLY A 436 -10.53 1.34 -25.19
C GLY A 436 -11.88 1.89 -24.75
N LEU A 437 -12.43 2.88 -25.47
CA LEU A 437 -13.74 3.45 -25.18
C LEU A 437 -14.84 2.45 -25.56
N GLU A 438 -15.78 2.21 -24.65
CA GLU A 438 -16.93 1.30 -24.83
C GLU A 438 -16.56 -0.14 -25.24
N SER A 439 -15.35 -0.60 -24.89
CA SER A 439 -14.80 -1.87 -25.35
C SER A 439 -14.32 -2.81 -24.23
N ALA A 440 -14.60 -2.48 -22.97
CA ALA A 440 -14.29 -3.37 -21.87
C ALA A 440 -15.25 -4.57 -21.86
N MET A 441 -14.69 -5.72 -21.51
CA MET A 441 -15.46 -6.94 -21.36
C MET A 441 -16.32 -6.91 -20.10
N PRO A 442 -17.52 -7.50 -20.12
CA PRO A 442 -18.25 -7.77 -18.89
C PRO A 442 -17.44 -8.68 -17.96
N LEU A 443 -17.33 -8.32 -16.69
CA LEU A 443 -16.67 -9.16 -15.67
C LEU A 443 -17.69 -9.64 -14.63
N THR A 444 -17.61 -10.93 -14.30
CA THR A 444 -18.29 -11.50 -13.14
C THR A 444 -17.32 -11.62 -11.99
N ILE A 445 -17.50 -10.81 -10.95
CA ILE A 445 -16.55 -10.73 -9.84
C ILE A 445 -17.15 -11.49 -8.65
N ARG A 446 -16.47 -12.53 -8.16
CA ARG A 446 -16.94 -13.29 -7.00
C ARG A 446 -16.45 -12.68 -5.69
N GLY A 447 -17.39 -12.43 -4.80
CA GLY A 447 -17.27 -12.11 -3.38
C GLY A 447 -17.23 -13.34 -2.47
N PRO A 448 -16.86 -13.17 -1.19
CA PRO A 448 -17.03 -14.21 -0.18
C PRO A 448 -18.47 -14.76 -0.13
N ASP A 449 -19.45 -13.86 -0.13
CA ASP A 449 -20.88 -14.19 0.06
C ASP A 449 -21.79 -13.65 -1.05
N LYS A 450 -21.21 -13.08 -2.11
CA LYS A 450 -21.97 -12.33 -3.14
C LYS A 450 -21.26 -12.37 -4.48
N VAL A 451 -21.98 -12.06 -5.54
CA VAL A 451 -21.39 -11.76 -6.84
C VAL A 451 -21.52 -10.26 -7.07
N TYR A 452 -20.48 -9.65 -7.62
CA TYR A 452 -20.46 -8.26 -8.02
C TYR A 452 -20.48 -8.14 -9.53
N GLY A 453 -21.16 -7.10 -10.01
CA GLY A 453 -21.05 -6.60 -11.38
C GLY A 453 -20.35 -5.25 -11.39
N ILE A 454 -19.79 -4.90 -12.54
CA ILE A 454 -19.30 -3.54 -12.80
C ILE A 454 -20.51 -2.59 -12.91
N VAL A 455 -20.45 -1.47 -12.19
CA VAL A 455 -21.42 -0.38 -12.34
C VAL A 455 -21.00 0.46 -13.53
N THR A 456 -21.89 0.55 -14.51
CA THR A 456 -21.63 1.23 -15.77
C THR A 456 -22.28 2.61 -15.74
N ALA A 457 -21.61 3.62 -16.30
CA ALA A 457 -22.25 4.89 -16.58
C ALA A 457 -22.98 4.76 -17.93
N ASN A 458 -24.31 4.94 -17.94
CA ASN A 458 -25.13 4.91 -19.16
C ASN A 458 -25.04 3.60 -19.98
N GLY A 459 -24.77 2.45 -19.34
CA GLY A 459 -24.64 1.16 -20.03
C GLY A 459 -23.31 0.96 -20.78
N ARG A 460 -22.36 1.90 -20.65
CA ARG A 460 -21.04 1.86 -21.30
C ARG A 460 -19.98 1.35 -20.32
N ILE A 461 -19.06 0.53 -20.82
CA ILE A 461 -17.88 0.09 -20.06
C ILE A 461 -16.63 0.39 -20.87
N ASP A 462 -15.81 1.28 -20.36
CA ASP A 462 -14.51 1.61 -20.93
C ASP A 462 -13.44 0.69 -20.33
N ARG A 463 -12.35 0.45 -21.07
CA ARG A 463 -11.14 -0.14 -20.48
C ARG A 463 -10.47 0.89 -19.58
N GLY A 464 -9.87 0.41 -18.49
CA GLY A 464 -9.14 1.25 -17.54
C GLY A 464 -10.04 1.85 -16.46
N ALA A 465 -9.46 2.77 -15.69
CA ALA A 465 -10.04 3.26 -14.44
C ALA A 465 -11.25 4.17 -14.63
N TRP A 466 -11.26 4.96 -15.70
CA TRP A 466 -12.32 5.92 -16.00
C TRP A 466 -13.44 5.26 -16.80
N GLN A 467 -14.68 5.62 -16.49
CA GLN A 467 -15.94 5.20 -17.10
C GLN A 467 -16.71 6.49 -17.41
N GLY A 468 -16.42 7.09 -18.57
CA GLY A 468 -16.71 8.51 -18.83
C GLY A 468 -16.03 9.42 -17.80
N ASP A 469 -16.81 10.27 -17.12
CA ASP A 469 -16.30 11.26 -16.15
C ASP A 469 -16.14 10.73 -14.72
N SER A 470 -16.31 9.41 -14.52
CA SER A 470 -16.27 8.80 -13.18
C SER A 470 -15.37 7.57 -13.14
N LEU A 471 -14.76 7.29 -11.99
CA LEU A 471 -14.00 6.05 -11.81
C LEU A 471 -14.94 4.85 -11.71
N VAL A 472 -14.48 3.71 -12.22
CA VAL A 472 -15.17 2.41 -12.19
C VAL A 472 -15.60 2.04 -10.78
N ARG A 473 -16.81 1.50 -10.63
CA ARG A 473 -17.33 1.01 -9.35
C ARG A 473 -17.86 -0.40 -9.52
N ILE A 474 -17.94 -1.12 -8.41
CA ILE A 474 -18.63 -2.40 -8.35
C ILE A 474 -19.85 -2.29 -7.45
N ALA A 475 -20.90 -3.05 -7.76
CA ALA A 475 -22.06 -3.21 -6.91
C ALA A 475 -22.42 -4.70 -6.84
N PRO A 476 -23.11 -5.16 -5.78
CA PRO A 476 -23.73 -6.48 -5.80
C PRO A 476 -24.53 -6.64 -7.09
N ALA A 477 -24.31 -7.73 -7.82
CA ALA A 477 -25.12 -8.05 -8.97
C ALA A 477 -26.58 -8.11 -8.52
N ALA A 478 -27.50 -7.54 -9.31
CA ALA A 478 -28.92 -7.70 -9.05
C ALA A 478 -29.21 -9.21 -8.93
N ALA A 479 -29.96 -9.61 -7.90
CA ALA A 479 -30.43 -10.98 -7.82
C ALA A 479 -31.24 -11.25 -9.09
N VAL A 480 -30.78 -12.22 -9.89
CA VAL A 480 -31.43 -12.62 -11.14
C VAL A 480 -32.76 -13.30 -10.82
#